data_AF-A0A9D7KKY6-F1
#
_entry.id   AF-A0A9D7KKY6-F1
#
_cell.length_a   1.000
_cell.length_b   1.000
_cell.length_c   1.000
_cell.angle_alpha   90.00
_cell.angle_beta   90.00
_cell.angle_gamma   90.00
#
_symmetry.space_group_name_H-M   'P 1'
#
loop_
_entity.id
_entity.type
_entity.pdbx_description
1 polymer ?
#
loop_
_entity_poly.entity_id
_entity_poly.type
_entity_poly.pdbx_seq_one_letter_code
_entity_poly.pdbx_strand_id
1 'polypeptide(L)'
;MESYTTEDMIRLKETLKKRVDELLSLRNRLAEYDSELINQFDQIELDLNRLFHLQGEEKSLLKNKLLFDGKQFAERIQAIASDLKVKHEDFKKDFDRFLQEINESVEVCSADLKTTLKTLMDIYKEHLDIFAGMEVIFSRYSAALKEKTEQFNS
;
A
#
# COMPACT_ATOMS: atom_id res chain seq x y z
N MET A 1 23.55 -27.79 -13.35
CA MET A 1 22.64 -26.70 -13.72
C MET A 1 21.55 -27.32 -14.55
N GLU A 2 20.31 -27.34 -14.05
CA GLU A 2 19.17 -27.69 -14.89
C GLU A 2 19.05 -26.61 -15.97
N SER A 3 18.94 -27.02 -17.23
CA SER A 3 18.79 -26.08 -18.35
C SER A 3 17.34 -25.63 -18.41
N TYR A 4 17.09 -24.33 -18.32
CA TYR A 4 15.77 -23.76 -18.55
C TYR A 4 15.25 -24.14 -19.93
N THR A 5 13.95 -24.44 -20.03
CA THR A 5 13.27 -24.72 -21.31
C THR A 5 12.35 -23.58 -21.71
N THR A 6 11.95 -23.54 -22.99
CA THR A 6 10.95 -22.57 -23.47
C THR A 6 9.61 -22.70 -22.72
N GLU A 7 9.22 -23.91 -22.29
CA GLU A 7 8.00 -24.13 -21.51
C GLU A 7 8.09 -23.50 -20.11
N ASP A 8 9.26 -23.58 -19.47
CA ASP A 8 9.50 -22.94 -18.17
C ASP A 8 9.34 -21.42 -18.29
N MET A 9 9.82 -20.84 -19.40
CA MET A 9 9.71 -19.40 -19.66
C MET A 9 8.29 -18.94 -19.95
N ILE A 10 7.47 -19.79 -20.57
CA ILE A 10 6.05 -19.51 -20.74
C ILE A 10 5.33 -19.53 -19.38
N ARG A 11 5.62 -20.51 -18.53
CA ARG A 11 5.06 -20.59 -17.16
C ARG A 11 5.51 -19.41 -16.30
N LEU A 12 6.77 -18.99 -16.45
CA LEU A 12 7.31 -17.82 -15.79
C LEU A 12 6.55 -16.56 -16.17
N LYS A 13 6.33 -16.35 -17.47
CA LYS A 13 5.53 -15.23 -17.99
C LYS A 13 4.10 -15.22 -17.41
N GLU A 14 3.45 -16.38 -17.37
CA GLU A 14 2.09 -16.50 -16.82
C GLU A 14 2.04 -16.18 -15.32
N THR A 15 3.03 -16.64 -14.57
CA THR A 15 3.14 -16.39 -13.13
C THR A 15 3.44 -14.92 -12.88
N LEU A 16 4.39 -14.33 -13.62
CA LEU A 16 4.71 -12.90 -13.54
C LEU A 16 3.49 -12.04 -13.87
N LYS A 17 2.73 -12.39 -14.91
CA LYS A 17 1.49 -11.68 -15.27
C LYS A 17 0.47 -11.71 -14.13
N LYS A 18 0.22 -12.88 -13.53
CA LYS A 18 -0.71 -12.99 -12.39
C LYS A 18 -0.28 -12.09 -11.23
N ARG A 19 1.02 -12.03 -10.92
CA ARG A 19 1.53 -11.16 -9.86
C ARG A 19 1.41 -9.67 -10.21
N VAL A 20 1.62 -9.29 -11.47
CA VAL A 20 1.34 -7.93 -11.94
C VAL A 20 -0.14 -7.57 -11.78
N ASP A 21 -1.05 -8.48 -12.12
CA ASP A 21 -2.49 -8.27 -11.94
C ASP A 21 -2.87 -8.12 -10.44
N GLU A 22 -2.24 -8.90 -9.56
CA GLU A 22 -2.40 -8.76 -8.09
C GLU A 22 -1.90 -7.40 -7.58
N LEU A 23 -0.73 -6.93 -8.06
CA LEU A 23 -0.20 -5.59 -7.74
C LEU A 23 -1.15 -4.49 -8.21
N LEU A 24 -1.68 -4.59 -9.43
CA LEU A 24 -2.64 -3.63 -9.97
C LEU A 24 -3.92 -3.56 -9.13
N SER A 25 -4.45 -4.72 -8.74
CA SER A 25 -5.63 -4.81 -7.88
C SER A 25 -5.38 -4.18 -6.51
N LEU A 26 -4.23 -4.48 -5.89
CA LEU A 26 -3.87 -3.91 -4.61
C LEU A 26 -3.66 -2.39 -4.71
N ARG A 27 -3.02 -1.89 -5.76
CA ARG A 27 -2.86 -0.45 -6.02
C ARG A 27 -4.20 0.28 -6.02
N ASN A 28 -5.20 -0.27 -6.71
CA ASN A 28 -6.52 0.36 -6.79
C ASN A 28 -7.18 0.41 -5.39
N ARG A 29 -7.09 -0.67 -4.62
CA ARG A 29 -7.60 -0.71 -3.24
C ARG A 29 -6.87 0.28 -2.31
N LEU A 30 -5.57 0.47 -2.49
CA LEU A 30 -4.81 1.46 -1.71
C LEU A 30 -5.21 2.90 -2.08
N ALA A 31 -5.54 3.18 -3.34
CA ALA A 31 -6.05 4.47 -3.76
C ALA A 31 -7.46 4.77 -3.18
N GLU A 32 -8.30 3.75 -3.09
CA GLU A 32 -9.58 3.84 -2.37
C GLU A 32 -9.37 4.14 -0.89
N TYR A 33 -8.42 3.46 -0.24
CA TYR A 33 -8.06 3.76 1.13
C TYR A 33 -7.53 5.19 1.28
N ASP A 34 -6.59 5.64 0.47
CA ASP A 34 -6.06 7.00 0.56
C ASP A 34 -7.18 8.05 0.49
N SER A 35 -8.12 7.90 -0.45
CA SER A 35 -9.28 8.77 -0.58
C SER A 35 -10.18 8.75 0.66
N GLU A 36 -10.45 7.57 1.22
CA GLU A 36 -11.26 7.42 2.43
C GLU A 36 -10.56 8.03 3.66
N LEU A 37 -9.25 7.79 3.81
CA LEU A 37 -8.46 8.30 4.92
C LEU A 37 -8.44 9.84 4.90
N ILE A 38 -8.21 10.45 3.73
CA ILE A 38 -8.24 11.92 3.57
C ILE A 38 -9.60 12.48 4.01
N ASN A 39 -10.70 11.91 3.52
CA ASN A 39 -12.04 12.36 3.89
C ASN A 39 -12.29 12.27 5.41
N GLN A 40 -11.79 11.21 6.07
CA GLN A 40 -11.92 11.08 7.52
C GLN A 40 -11.05 12.10 8.28
N PHE A 41 -9.85 12.42 7.79
CA PHE A 41 -9.04 13.50 8.34
C PHE A 41 -9.75 14.85 8.27
N ASP A 42 -10.36 15.18 7.13
CA ASP A 42 -11.08 16.44 6.95
C ASP A 42 -12.28 16.54 7.90
N GLN A 43 -13.02 15.44 8.12
CA GLN A 43 -14.12 15.42 9.08
C GLN A 43 -13.64 15.62 10.52
N ILE A 44 -12.54 14.96 10.90
CA ILE A 44 -11.93 15.19 12.22
C ILE A 44 -11.54 16.65 12.36
N GLU A 45 -10.91 17.26 11.36
CA GLU A 45 -10.51 18.67 11.40
C GLU A 45 -11.71 19.64 11.54
N LEU A 46 -12.81 19.37 10.85
CA LEU A 46 -14.05 20.13 11.02
C LEU A 46 -14.64 20.00 12.43
N ASP A 47 -14.70 18.78 12.96
CA ASP A 47 -15.20 18.53 14.32
C ASP A 47 -14.29 19.16 15.39
N LEU A 48 -12.99 19.28 15.13
CA LEU A 48 -12.05 20.01 15.97
C LEU A 48 -12.29 21.51 15.97
N ASN A 49 -12.53 22.10 14.80
CA ASN A 49 -12.89 23.51 14.71
C ASN A 49 -14.21 23.79 15.45
N ARG A 50 -15.18 22.88 15.40
CA ARG A 50 -16.43 22.98 16.17
C ARG A 50 -16.20 22.97 17.68
N LEU A 51 -15.29 22.12 18.18
CA LEU A 51 -14.99 22.03 19.62
C LEU A 51 -14.60 23.38 20.26
N PHE A 52 -13.95 24.28 19.52
CA PHE A 52 -13.58 25.61 20.02
C PHE A 52 -14.77 26.52 20.30
N HIS A 53 -15.91 26.27 19.65
CA HIS A 53 -17.11 27.08 19.77
C HIS A 53 -18.15 26.48 20.72
N LEU A 54 -17.97 25.23 21.16
CA LEU A 54 -18.88 24.54 22.07
C LEU A 54 -18.52 24.76 23.54
N GLN A 55 -19.51 24.62 24.42
CA GLN A 55 -19.38 24.70 25.87
C GLN A 55 -20.21 23.62 26.57
N GLY A 56 -19.93 23.36 27.84
CA GLY A 56 -20.73 22.45 28.67
C GLY A 56 -20.76 21.01 28.16
N GLU A 57 -21.92 20.38 28.26
CA GLU A 57 -22.14 18.97 27.95
C GLU A 57 -21.89 18.64 26.47
N GLU A 58 -22.31 19.51 25.55
CA GLU A 58 -22.13 19.32 24.11
C GLU A 58 -20.64 19.23 23.72
N LYS A 59 -19.81 20.09 24.34
CA LYS A 59 -18.35 20.03 24.17
C LYS A 59 -17.78 18.70 24.66
N SER A 60 -18.25 18.23 25.82
CA SER A 60 -17.78 16.97 26.41
C SER A 60 -18.13 15.77 25.52
N LEU A 61 -19.36 15.73 25.01
CA LEU A 61 -19.83 14.69 24.10
C LEU A 61 -19.01 14.64 22.81
N LEU A 62 -18.80 15.81 22.16
CA LEU A 62 -18.00 15.87 20.94
C LEU A 62 -16.53 15.49 21.20
N LYS A 63 -15.95 15.91 22.34
CA LYS A 63 -14.58 15.54 22.73
C LYS A 63 -14.44 14.02 22.87
N ASN A 64 -15.37 13.37 23.58
CA ASN A 64 -15.33 11.92 23.78
C ASN A 64 -15.51 11.16 22.47
N LYS A 65 -16.41 11.63 21.59
CA LYS A 65 -16.57 11.07 20.25
C LYS A 65 -15.27 11.15 19.45
N LEU A 66 -14.65 12.33 19.40
CA LEU A 66 -13.38 12.54 18.67
C LEU A 66 -12.24 11.67 19.19
N LEU A 67 -12.14 11.48 20.51
CA LEU A 67 -11.13 10.58 21.09
C LEU A 67 -11.37 9.11 20.68
N PHE A 68 -12.63 8.68 20.67
CA PHE A 68 -12.99 7.33 20.24
C PHE A 68 -12.74 7.13 18.74
N ASP A 69 -13.28 8.01 17.90
CA ASP A 69 -13.15 7.95 16.44
C ASP A 69 -11.68 8.06 16.02
N GLY A 70 -10.92 8.98 16.63
CA GLY A 70 -9.49 9.15 16.36
C GLY A 70 -8.67 7.90 16.72
N LYS A 71 -8.98 7.24 17.84
CA LYS A 71 -8.30 5.99 18.22
C LYS A 71 -8.61 4.85 17.24
N GLN A 72 -9.89 4.64 16.91
CA GLN A 72 -10.30 3.61 15.95
C GLN A 72 -9.69 3.85 14.57
N PHE A 73 -9.63 5.11 14.15
CA PHE A 73 -9.03 5.50 12.88
C PHE A 73 -7.51 5.25 12.87
N ALA A 74 -6.80 5.57 13.96
CA ALA A 74 -5.36 5.29 14.09
C ALA A 74 -5.05 3.78 14.02
N GLU A 75 -5.82 2.96 14.73
CA GLU A 75 -5.69 1.50 14.71
C GLU A 75 -5.90 0.95 13.30
N ARG A 76 -6.89 1.47 12.57
CA ARG A 76 -7.17 1.09 11.19
C ARG A 76 -6.04 1.45 10.23
N ILE A 77 -5.52 2.68 10.30
CA ILE A 77 -4.37 3.10 9.45
C ILE A 77 -3.16 2.21 9.74
N GLN A 78 -2.89 1.90 11.02
CA GLN A 78 -1.78 1.05 11.42
C GLN A 78 -1.93 -0.39 10.90
N ALA A 79 -3.15 -0.95 10.90
CA ALA A 79 -3.42 -2.26 10.33
C ALA A 79 -3.14 -2.29 8.82
N ILE A 80 -3.63 -1.28 8.08
CA ILE A 80 -3.38 -1.15 6.63
C ILE A 80 -1.88 -1.03 6.34
N ALA A 81 -1.16 -0.20 7.10
CA ALA A 81 0.29 -0.02 6.93
C ALA A 81 1.07 -1.31 7.21
N SER A 82 0.69 -2.04 8.26
CA SER A 82 1.33 -3.32 8.62
C SER A 82 1.09 -4.39 7.54
N ASP A 83 -0.14 -4.51 7.05
CA ASP A 83 -0.48 -5.43 5.96
C ASP A 83 0.26 -5.08 4.67
N LEU A 84 0.35 -3.78 4.34
CA LEU A 84 1.06 -3.30 3.16
C LEU A 84 2.56 -3.64 3.23
N LYS A 85 3.18 -3.47 4.40
CA LYS A 85 4.60 -3.78 4.61
C LYS A 85 4.90 -5.26 4.35
N VAL A 86 4.10 -6.17 4.91
CA VAL A 86 4.26 -7.62 4.69
C VAL A 86 4.13 -7.95 3.20
N LYS A 87 3.11 -7.41 2.54
CA LYS A 87 2.90 -7.64 1.10
C LYS A 87 4.02 -7.07 0.24
N HIS A 88 4.51 -5.87 0.57
CA HIS A 88 5.62 -5.25 -0.15
C HIS A 88 6.90 -6.09 -0.04
N GLU A 89 7.21 -6.64 1.14
CA GLU A 89 8.33 -7.57 1.32
C GLU A 89 8.17 -8.85 0.48
N ASP A 90 6.97 -9.41 0.41
CA ASP A 90 6.69 -10.61 -0.39
C ASP A 90 6.79 -10.33 -1.89
N PHE A 91 6.22 -9.21 -2.38
CA PHE A 91 6.35 -8.82 -3.78
C PHE A 91 7.80 -8.49 -4.16
N LYS A 92 8.58 -7.91 -3.24
CA LYS A 92 10.00 -7.68 -3.48
C LYS A 92 10.79 -8.98 -3.66
N LYS A 93 10.53 -9.99 -2.81
CA LYS A 93 11.14 -11.32 -2.97
C LYS A 93 10.76 -11.98 -4.29
N ASP A 94 9.48 -11.88 -4.67
CA ASP A 94 9.00 -12.39 -5.95
C ASP A 94 9.66 -11.67 -7.13
N PHE A 95 9.83 -10.34 -7.06
CA PHE A 95 10.55 -9.55 -8.06
C PHE A 95 12.00 -10.00 -8.22
N ASP A 96 12.74 -10.13 -7.11
CA ASP A 96 14.14 -10.57 -7.13
C ASP A 96 14.26 -11.98 -7.73
N ARG A 97 13.34 -12.89 -7.38
CA ARG A 97 13.25 -14.23 -7.98
C ARG A 97 13.02 -14.16 -9.49
N PHE A 98 12.01 -13.41 -9.93
CA PHE A 98 11.71 -13.27 -11.36
C PHE A 98 12.87 -12.67 -12.14
N LEU A 99 13.54 -11.66 -11.58
CA LEU A 99 14.71 -11.04 -12.19
C LEU A 99 15.86 -12.05 -12.36
N GLN A 100 16.12 -12.85 -11.34
CA GLN A 100 17.14 -13.90 -11.41
C GLN A 100 16.79 -14.94 -12.48
N GLU A 101 15.57 -15.50 -12.43
CA GLU A 101 15.13 -16.52 -13.38
C GLU A 101 15.16 -16.01 -14.83
N ILE A 102 14.76 -14.76 -15.09
CA ILE A 102 14.83 -14.15 -16.43
C ILE A 102 16.28 -13.97 -16.91
N ASN A 103 17.19 -13.56 -16.01
CA ASN A 103 18.60 -13.37 -16.37
C ASN A 103 19.29 -14.70 -16.68
N GLU A 104 18.98 -15.76 -15.93
CA GLU A 104 19.58 -17.09 -16.11
C GLU A 104 19.05 -17.83 -17.35
N SER A 105 17.87 -17.46 -17.84
CA SER A 105 17.17 -18.12 -18.95
C SER A 105 17.12 -17.28 -20.24
N VAL A 106 17.79 -16.11 -20.24
CA VAL A 106 17.68 -15.14 -21.33
C VAL A 106 18.16 -15.71 -22.66
N GLU A 107 19.04 -16.72 -22.68
CA GLU A 107 19.53 -17.31 -23.94
C GLU A 107 18.51 -18.26 -24.61
N VAL A 108 17.54 -18.78 -23.86
CA VAL A 108 16.58 -19.80 -24.31
C VAL A 108 15.30 -19.18 -24.89
N CYS A 109 15.06 -17.89 -24.63
CA CYS A 109 13.84 -17.21 -25.05
C CYS A 109 13.89 -16.69 -26.49
N SER A 110 12.74 -16.70 -27.17
CA SER A 110 12.54 -15.89 -28.39
C SER A 110 12.63 -14.39 -28.06
N ALA A 111 12.97 -13.56 -29.04
CA ALA A 111 13.05 -12.11 -28.86
C ALA A 111 11.73 -11.52 -28.33
N ASP A 112 10.59 -11.98 -28.84
CA ASP A 112 9.26 -11.53 -28.42
C ASP A 112 8.95 -11.87 -26.96
N LEU A 113 9.34 -13.08 -26.52
CA LEU A 113 9.14 -13.51 -25.13
C LEU A 113 10.01 -12.70 -24.17
N LYS A 114 11.28 -12.41 -24.55
CA LYS A 114 12.16 -11.53 -23.77
C LYS A 114 11.56 -10.14 -23.60
N THR A 115 11.08 -9.55 -24.69
CA THR A 115 10.44 -8.23 -24.66
C THR A 115 9.21 -8.24 -23.74
N THR A 116 8.38 -9.27 -23.84
CA THR A 116 7.18 -9.39 -22.99
C THR A 116 7.53 -9.52 -21.51
N LEU A 117 8.49 -10.38 -21.16
CA LEU A 117 8.96 -10.56 -19.79
C LEU A 117 9.56 -9.28 -19.21
N LYS A 118 10.37 -8.57 -20.01
CA LYS A 118 10.95 -7.29 -19.62
C LYS A 118 9.87 -6.24 -19.35
N THR A 119 8.90 -6.08 -20.25
CA THR A 119 7.79 -5.16 -20.05
C THR A 119 6.99 -5.49 -18.79
N LEU A 120 6.70 -6.77 -18.54
CA LEU A 120 6.01 -7.18 -17.32
C LEU A 120 6.84 -6.89 -16.06
N MET A 121 8.15 -7.08 -16.10
CA MET A 121 9.06 -6.73 -15.00
C MET A 121 9.13 -5.22 -14.74
N ASP A 122 9.15 -4.41 -15.80
CA ASP A 122 9.14 -2.95 -15.69
C ASP A 122 7.83 -2.47 -15.02
N ILE A 123 6.68 -3.02 -15.44
CA ILE A 123 5.37 -2.74 -14.83
C ILE A 123 5.34 -3.21 -13.36
N TYR A 124 5.86 -4.41 -13.08
CA TYR A 124 5.96 -4.93 -11.72
C TYR A 124 6.73 -3.97 -10.83
N LYS A 125 7.90 -3.53 -11.29
CA LYS A 125 8.78 -2.61 -10.56
C LYS A 125 8.08 -1.27 -10.30
N GLU A 126 7.43 -0.71 -11.31
CA GLU A 126 6.69 0.55 -11.17
C GLU A 126 5.64 0.45 -10.06
N HIS A 127 4.87 -0.63 -10.01
CA HIS A 127 3.88 -0.83 -8.96
C HIS A 127 4.48 -1.13 -7.59
N LEU A 128 5.62 -1.82 -7.54
CA LEU A 128 6.37 -2.02 -6.29
C LEU A 128 6.85 -0.69 -5.71
N ASP A 129 7.38 0.20 -6.56
CA ASP A 129 7.84 1.54 -6.15
C ASP A 129 6.67 2.41 -5.65
N ILE A 130 5.49 2.32 -6.28
CA ILE A 130 4.26 2.99 -5.81
C ILE A 130 3.90 2.51 -4.39
N PHE A 131 4.05 1.21 -4.10
CA PHE A 131 3.70 0.66 -2.79
C PHE A 131 4.64 1.16 -1.71
N ALA A 132 5.95 1.24 -1.99
CA ALA A 132 6.90 1.86 -1.08
C ALA A 132 6.51 3.32 -0.77
N GLY A 133 6.03 4.07 -1.78
CA GLY A 133 5.51 5.43 -1.59
C GLY A 133 4.26 5.47 -0.70
N MET A 134 3.30 4.57 -0.91
CA MET A 134 2.06 4.50 -0.12
C MET A 134 2.32 4.08 1.33
N GLU A 135 3.28 3.19 1.59
CA GLU A 135 3.70 2.82 2.96
C GLU A 135 4.16 4.05 3.75
N VAL A 136 4.92 4.93 3.12
CA VAL A 136 5.38 6.18 3.73
C VAL A 136 4.21 7.12 4.01
N ILE A 137 3.26 7.25 3.07
CA ILE A 137 2.07 8.12 3.22
C ILE A 137 1.21 7.66 4.40
N PHE A 138 0.86 6.37 4.46
CA PHE A 138 0.01 5.85 5.53
C PHE A 138 0.69 5.91 6.90
N SER A 139 2.00 5.71 6.96
CA SER A 139 2.76 5.90 8.19
C SER A 139 2.71 7.37 8.67
N ARG A 140 2.76 8.34 7.74
CA ARG A 140 2.61 9.77 8.07
C ARG A 140 1.21 10.10 8.57
N TYR A 141 0.16 9.57 7.95
CA TYR A 141 -1.21 9.73 8.44
C TYR A 141 -1.37 9.22 9.87
N SER A 142 -0.88 8.02 10.16
CA SER A 142 -0.93 7.46 11.53
C SER A 142 -0.22 8.36 12.54
N ALA A 143 0.98 8.87 12.20
CA ALA A 143 1.73 9.77 13.06
C ALA A 143 1.01 11.11 13.30
N ALA A 144 0.49 11.74 12.24
CA ALA A 144 -0.23 13.01 12.33
C ALA A 144 -1.50 12.90 13.18
N LEU A 145 -2.23 11.79 13.03
CA LEU A 145 -3.42 11.52 13.83
C LEU A 145 -3.09 11.30 15.31
N LYS A 146 -1.99 10.59 15.59
CA LYS A 146 -1.51 10.38 16.95
C LYS A 146 -1.14 11.70 17.62
N GLU A 147 -0.39 12.56 16.93
CA GLU A 147 -0.03 13.90 17.42
C GLU A 147 -1.27 14.75 17.71
N LYS A 148 -2.21 14.83 16.77
CA LYS A 148 -3.49 15.54 16.98
C LYS A 148 -4.24 14.96 18.19
N THR A 149 -4.27 13.64 18.35
CA THR A 149 -4.96 12.97 19.48
C THR A 149 -4.31 13.27 20.84
N GLU A 150 -2.98 13.31 20.90
CA GLU A 150 -2.23 13.67 22.11
C GLU A 150 -2.47 15.13 22.52
N GLN A 151 -2.60 16.04 21.55
CA GLN A 151 -3.00 17.43 21.81
C GLN A 151 -4.41 17.54 22.43
N PHE A 152 -5.33 16.58 22.20
CA PHE A 152 -6.67 16.59 22.83
C PHE A 152 -6.68 16.15 24.30
N ASN A 153 -5.66 15.39 24.70
CA ASN A 153 -5.53 14.87 26.06
C ASN A 153 -4.76 15.82 26.99
N SER A 154 -4.06 16.80 26.42
CA SER A 154 -3.32 17.86 27.12
C SER A 154 -4.24 19.02 27.50
#